data_AF-A0A543A1B3-F1
#
_entry.id   AF-A0A543A1B3-F1
#
_cell.length_a   1.000
_cell.length_b   1.000
_cell.length_c   1.000
_cell.angle_alpha   90.00
_cell.angle_beta   90.00
_cell.angle_gamma   90.00
#
_symmetry.space_group_name_H-M   'P 1'
#
loop_
_entity.id
_entity.type
_entity.pdbx_description
1 polymer ?
#
loop_
_entity_poly.entity_id
_entity_poly.type
_entity_poly.pdbx_seq_one_letter_code
_entity_poly.pdbx_strand_id
1 'polypeptide(L)'
;MTSLNDIRPTATTHPTPEPPTSDRGRVVGWLLAAWSFSFACVHFAWALGWEGGLPGGTPPIADRPWFLAYDVAAGLLMVVAAPVAVAIGRGRAGRWLRRTTLVVAVLALLRGAPALAIDVATSEYSGVSFGSDVWFVLAGLGGLILLRLTRVPVR
;
A
#
# COMPACT_ATOMS: atom_id res chain seq x y z
N MET A 1 45.27 -50.70 12.05
CA MET A 1 45.72 -49.57 11.21
C MET A 1 44.48 -48.77 10.87
N THR A 2 44.19 -47.73 11.66
CA THR A 2 42.96 -46.92 11.54
C THR A 2 43.38 -45.55 11.02
N SER A 3 42.90 -45.19 9.83
CA SER A 3 43.26 -43.96 9.12
C SER A 3 42.70 -42.73 9.86
N LEU A 4 43.60 -41.84 10.28
CA LEU A 4 43.34 -40.64 11.09
C LEU A 4 43.03 -39.38 10.25
N ASN A 5 42.64 -39.52 8.99
CA ASN A 5 42.75 -38.42 8.00
C ASN A 5 41.46 -37.73 7.53
N ASP A 6 40.28 -37.95 8.14
CA ASP A 6 39.03 -37.31 7.69
C ASP A 6 38.42 -36.34 8.71
N ILE A 7 39.22 -35.35 9.14
CA ILE A 7 38.68 -34.14 9.80
C ILE A 7 38.79 -32.99 8.81
N ARG A 8 37.83 -32.89 7.88
CA ARG A 8 37.64 -31.64 7.12
C ARG A 8 37.11 -30.58 8.09
N PRO A 9 37.79 -29.44 8.26
CA PRO A 9 37.23 -28.35 9.04
C PRO A 9 35.95 -27.87 8.35
N THR A 10 34.82 -28.08 9.00
CA THR A 10 33.54 -27.47 8.63
C THR A 10 33.73 -25.98 8.80
N ALA A 11 34.05 -25.28 7.71
CA ALA A 11 34.13 -23.83 7.71
C ALA A 11 32.76 -23.31 8.17
N THR A 12 32.70 -22.82 9.40
CA THR A 12 31.55 -22.10 9.93
C THR A 12 31.41 -20.84 9.09
N THR A 13 30.59 -20.91 8.03
CA THR A 13 30.16 -19.74 7.30
C THR A 13 29.35 -18.90 8.27
N HIS A 14 29.99 -17.94 8.93
CA HIS A 14 29.28 -16.93 9.69
C HIS A 14 28.29 -16.27 8.74
N PRO A 15 26.98 -16.32 9.03
CA PRO A 15 25.99 -15.67 8.18
C PRO A 15 26.37 -14.20 8.10
N THR A 16 26.66 -13.73 6.89
CA THR A 16 26.96 -12.32 6.67
C THR A 16 25.72 -11.53 7.13
N PRO A 17 25.88 -10.54 8.04
CA PRO A 17 24.74 -9.79 8.53
C PRO A 17 23.96 -9.20 7.35
N GLU A 18 22.64 -9.41 7.33
CA GLU A 18 21.80 -8.80 6.30
C GLU A 18 22.00 -7.28 6.35
N PRO A 19 22.19 -6.63 5.18
CA PRO A 19 22.34 -5.19 5.15
C PRO A 19 21.09 -4.53 5.76
N PRO A 20 21.25 -3.53 6.64
CA PRO A 20 20.12 -2.88 7.28
C PRO A 20 19.22 -2.24 6.22
N THR A 21 17.92 -2.49 6.31
CA THR A 21 16.91 -1.84 5.48
C THR A 21 17.02 -0.33 5.64
N SER A 22 16.96 0.44 4.54
CA SER A 22 17.05 1.90 4.62
C SER A 22 15.94 2.47 5.52
N ASP A 23 16.31 3.31 6.49
CA ASP A 23 15.32 3.95 7.38
C ASP A 23 14.26 4.73 6.60
N ARG A 24 14.63 5.25 5.43
CA ARG A 24 13.71 5.92 4.49
C ARG A 24 12.60 4.98 4.00
N GLY A 25 12.92 3.74 3.62
CA GLY A 25 11.92 2.76 3.20
C GLY A 25 10.95 2.41 4.33
N ARG A 26 11.46 2.32 5.57
CA ARG A 26 10.62 2.07 6.76
C ARG A 26 9.65 3.22 7.00
N VAL A 27 10.13 4.46 6.95
CA VAL A 27 9.30 5.66 7.14
C VAL A 27 8.21 5.73 6.08
N VAL A 28 8.56 5.59 4.79
CA VAL A 28 7.56 5.62 3.70
C VAL A 28 6.54 4.48 3.86
N GLY A 29 6.99 3.28 4.25
CA GLY A 29 6.10 2.15 4.51
C GLY A 29 5.09 2.43 5.63
N TRP A 30 5.53 3.06 6.73
CA TRP A 30 4.63 3.45 7.83
C TRP A 30 3.66 4.56 7.44
N LEU A 31 4.13 5.57 6.70
CA LEU A 31 3.26 6.63 6.21
C LEU A 31 2.17 6.08 5.29
N LEU A 32 2.52 5.19 4.36
CA LEU A 32 1.54 4.52 3.50
C LEU A 32 0.59 3.61 4.27
N ALA A 33 1.08 2.95 5.33
CA ALA A 33 0.24 2.11 6.17
C ALA A 33 -0.78 2.94 6.95
N ALA A 34 -0.36 4.03 7.58
CA ALA A 34 -1.25 4.97 8.25
C ALA A 34 -2.27 5.56 7.26
N TRP A 35 -1.80 6.02 6.10
CA TRP A 35 -2.64 6.57 5.04
C TRP A 35 -3.70 5.58 4.55
N SER A 36 -3.31 4.32 4.30
CA SER A 36 -4.24 3.26 3.88
C SER A 36 -5.25 2.95 4.98
N PHE A 37 -4.79 2.83 6.23
CA PHE A 37 -5.65 2.53 7.36
C PHE A 37 -6.69 3.63 7.62
N SER A 38 -6.29 4.91 7.57
CA SER A 38 -7.22 6.04 7.70
C SER A 38 -8.31 6.00 6.63
N PHE A 39 -7.97 5.62 5.39
CA PHE A 39 -8.95 5.51 4.32
C PHE A 39 -9.87 4.28 4.49
N ALA A 40 -9.35 3.18 5.03
CA ALA A 40 -10.16 2.04 5.43
C ALA A 40 -11.23 2.44 6.44
N CYS A 41 -10.85 3.23 7.46
CA CYS A 41 -11.79 3.75 8.46
C CYS A 41 -12.91 4.58 7.82
N VAL A 42 -12.59 5.41 6.83
CA VAL A 42 -13.59 6.21 6.10
C VAL A 42 -14.59 5.31 5.37
N HIS A 43 -14.12 4.31 4.62
CA HIS A 43 -15.01 3.35 3.94
C HIS A 43 -15.88 2.56 4.91
N PHE A 44 -15.33 2.11 6.04
CA PHE A 44 -16.15 1.43 7.05
C PHE A 44 -17.15 2.37 7.71
N ALA A 45 -16.80 3.63 7.94
CA ALA A 45 -17.74 4.61 8.45
C ALA A 45 -18.91 4.81 7.48
N TRP A 46 -18.65 4.95 6.17
CA TRP A 46 -19.70 5.02 5.15
C TRP A 46 -20.54 3.74 5.06
N ALA A 47 -19.91 2.56 5.12
CA ALA A 47 -20.61 1.27 5.17
C ALA A 47 -21.53 1.14 6.39
N LEU A 48 -21.20 1.81 7.50
CA LEU A 48 -22.00 1.89 8.72
C LEU A 48 -23.05 3.03 8.70
N GLY A 49 -23.17 3.77 7.59
CA GLY A 49 -24.18 4.81 7.41
C GLY A 49 -23.72 6.22 7.74
N TRP A 50 -22.42 6.47 7.94
CA TRP A 50 -21.91 7.84 8.00
C TRP A 50 -22.14 8.57 6.67
N GLU A 51 -22.60 9.81 6.71
CA GLU A 51 -22.89 10.62 5.51
C GLU A 51 -21.81 11.69 5.23
N GLY A 52 -20.74 11.71 6.02
CA GLY A 52 -19.70 12.73 5.91
C GLY A 52 -19.11 12.81 4.51
N GLY A 53 -19.19 13.99 3.90
CA GLY A 53 -18.61 14.28 2.58
C GLY A 53 -19.46 13.83 1.39
N LEU A 54 -20.64 13.23 1.61
CA LEU A 54 -21.63 12.99 0.56
C LEU A 54 -22.42 14.27 0.25
N PRO A 55 -22.87 14.47 -1.00
CA PRO A 55 -23.80 15.55 -1.32
C PRO A 55 -25.09 15.42 -0.51
N GLY A 56 -25.61 16.54 -0.02
CA GLY A 56 -26.86 16.56 0.74
C GLY A 56 -28.02 15.92 -0.02
N GLY A 57 -28.83 15.11 0.66
CA GLY A 57 -29.96 14.40 0.06
C GLY A 57 -29.59 13.08 -0.64
N THR A 58 -28.31 12.69 -0.64
CA THR A 58 -27.90 11.35 -1.08
C THR A 58 -28.24 10.33 0.01
N PRO A 59 -28.89 9.20 -0.31
CA PRO A 59 -29.10 8.13 0.67
C PRO A 59 -27.78 7.63 1.27
N PRO A 60 -27.76 7.21 2.54
CA PRO A 60 -26.61 6.53 3.14
C PRO A 60 -26.06 5.42 2.24
N ILE A 61 -24.74 5.17 2.29
CA ILE A 61 -24.14 4.08 1.53
C ILE A 61 -24.67 2.72 1.99
N ALA A 62 -24.97 2.58 3.29
CA ALA A 62 -25.58 1.39 3.87
C ALA A 62 -26.90 0.96 3.18
N ASP A 63 -27.66 1.92 2.63
CA ASP A 63 -28.95 1.67 1.97
C ASP A 63 -28.80 1.34 0.47
N ARG A 64 -27.57 1.32 -0.04
CA ARG A 64 -27.25 1.15 -1.47
C ARG A 64 -26.39 -0.10 -1.65
N PRO A 65 -26.98 -1.29 -1.92
CA PRO A 65 -26.29 -2.57 -1.82
C PRO A 65 -24.98 -2.65 -2.61
N TRP A 66 -24.93 -2.10 -3.82
CA TRP A 66 -23.71 -2.10 -4.60
C TRP A 66 -22.62 -1.17 -4.08
N PHE A 67 -23.00 0.01 -3.58
CA PHE A 67 -22.05 0.94 -2.97
C PHE A 67 -21.55 0.42 -1.62
N LEU A 68 -22.41 -0.23 -0.84
CA LEU A 68 -22.01 -0.92 0.39
C LEU A 68 -21.00 -2.03 0.12
N ALA A 69 -21.26 -2.91 -0.85
CA ALA A 69 -20.34 -3.98 -1.21
C ALA A 69 -18.98 -3.42 -1.69
N TYR A 70 -19.02 -2.34 -2.48
CA TYR A 70 -17.82 -1.62 -2.90
C TYR A 70 -17.03 -1.06 -1.71
N ASP A 71 -17.68 -0.37 -0.78
CA ASP A 71 -17.00 0.24 0.38
C ASP A 71 -16.42 -0.80 1.33
N VAL A 72 -17.13 -1.89 1.58
CA VAL A 72 -16.59 -3.01 2.36
C VAL A 72 -15.37 -3.61 1.67
N ALA A 73 -15.45 -3.86 0.37
CA ALA A 73 -14.31 -4.40 -0.39
C ALA A 73 -13.11 -3.44 -0.40
N ALA A 74 -13.36 -2.14 -0.61
CA ALA A 74 -12.33 -1.11 -0.58
C ALA A 74 -11.69 -1.00 0.81
N GLY A 75 -12.49 -0.94 1.87
CA GLY A 75 -12.02 -0.91 3.26
C GLY A 75 -11.14 -2.11 3.59
N LEU A 76 -11.57 -3.33 3.24
CA LEU A 76 -10.78 -4.55 3.42
C LEU A 76 -9.47 -4.52 2.63
N LEU A 77 -9.50 -4.08 1.38
CA LEU A 77 -8.29 -3.95 0.56
C LEU A 77 -7.29 -2.99 1.21
N MET A 78 -7.74 -1.87 1.77
CA MET A 78 -6.89 -0.90 2.45
C MET A 78 -6.32 -1.43 3.78
N VAL A 79 -7.13 -2.20 4.53
CA VAL A 79 -6.64 -2.91 5.73
C VAL A 79 -5.52 -3.88 5.38
N VAL A 80 -5.60 -4.56 4.23
CA VAL A 80 -4.53 -5.46 3.75
C VAL A 80 -3.33 -4.67 3.20
N ALA A 81 -3.57 -3.53 2.55
CA ALA A 81 -2.50 -2.69 2.01
C ALA A 81 -1.55 -2.15 3.10
N ALA A 82 -2.08 -1.84 4.29
CA ALA A 82 -1.29 -1.33 5.41
C ALA A 82 -0.13 -2.27 5.86
N PRO A 83 -0.37 -3.54 6.25
CA PRO A 83 0.70 -4.46 6.61
C PRO A 83 1.62 -4.79 5.42
N VAL A 84 1.12 -4.76 4.17
CA VAL A 84 1.94 -4.91 2.97
C VAL A 84 2.94 -3.77 2.82
N ALA A 85 2.51 -2.52 3.01
CA ALA A 85 3.39 -1.36 2.95
C ALA A 85 4.48 -1.42 4.04
N VAL A 86 4.13 -1.83 5.26
CA VAL A 86 5.11 -2.05 6.33
C VAL A 86 6.06 -3.20 5.98
N ALA A 87 5.56 -4.32 5.45
CA ALA A 87 6.40 -5.46 5.08
C ALA A 87 7.42 -5.11 3.99
N ILE A 88 7.00 -4.35 2.97
CA ILE A 88 7.90 -3.85 1.91
C ILE A 88 8.90 -2.85 2.48
N GLY A 89 8.45 -1.88 3.29
CA GLY A 89 9.33 -0.90 3.93
C GLY A 89 10.38 -1.51 4.85
N ARG A 90 10.07 -2.67 5.45
CA ARG A 90 10.99 -3.49 6.25
C ARG A 90 11.81 -4.48 5.42
N GLY A 91 11.76 -4.41 4.10
CA GLY A 91 12.52 -5.30 3.20
C GLY A 91 12.08 -6.77 3.22
N ARG A 92 10.97 -7.11 3.88
CA ARG A 92 10.48 -8.50 4.05
C ARG A 92 9.60 -8.98 2.89
N ALA A 93 9.50 -8.20 1.83
CA ALA A 93 8.62 -8.47 0.70
C ALA A 93 9.32 -9.31 -0.38
N GLY A 94 8.80 -10.51 -0.62
CA GLY A 94 9.21 -11.35 -1.74
C GLY A 94 8.87 -10.74 -3.10
N ARG A 95 9.42 -11.34 -4.17
CA ARG A 95 9.27 -10.88 -5.56
C ARG A 95 7.81 -10.70 -5.99
N TRP A 96 6.93 -11.63 -5.60
CA TRP A 96 5.50 -11.57 -5.92
C TRP A 96 4.83 -10.35 -5.31
N LEU A 97 5.00 -10.11 -4.01
CA LEU A 97 4.40 -8.98 -3.32
C LEU A 97 4.83 -7.64 -3.93
N ARG A 98 6.12 -7.52 -4.27
CA ARG A 98 6.67 -6.33 -4.94
C ARG A 98 6.08 -6.11 -6.34
N ARG A 99 5.88 -7.18 -7.11
CA ARG A 99 5.22 -7.10 -8.43
C ARG A 99 3.76 -6.68 -8.30
N THR A 100 3.03 -7.27 -7.36
CA THR A 100 1.64 -6.90 -7.08
C THR A 100 1.55 -5.44 -6.66
N THR A 101 2.41 -4.96 -5.75
CA THR A 101 2.45 -3.54 -5.37
C THR A 101 2.78 -2.64 -6.55
N LEU A 102 3.67 -3.05 -7.47
CA LEU A 102 3.96 -2.27 -8.67
C LEU A 102 2.72 -2.12 -9.54
N VAL A 103 2.03 -3.24 -9.83
CA VAL A 103 0.82 -3.25 -10.66
C VAL A 103 -0.26 -2.38 -10.02
N VAL A 104 -0.52 -2.57 -8.73
CA VAL A 104 -1.52 -1.80 -7.98
C VAL A 104 -1.17 -0.32 -7.94
N ALA A 105 0.11 0.04 -7.73
CA ALA A 105 0.56 1.42 -7.75
C ALA A 105 0.35 2.08 -9.12
N VAL A 106 0.62 1.37 -10.21
CA VAL A 106 0.37 1.86 -11.58
C VAL A 106 -1.13 2.03 -11.82
N LEU A 107 -1.96 1.06 -11.45
CA LEU A 107 -3.41 1.16 -11.59
C LEU A 107 -3.99 2.31 -10.78
N ALA A 108 -3.49 2.54 -9.57
CA ALA A 108 -3.86 3.67 -8.75
C ALA A 108 -3.55 5.00 -9.44
N LEU A 109 -2.36 5.14 -10.04
CA LEU A 109 -2.01 6.34 -10.82
C LEU A 109 -2.89 6.51 -12.07
N LEU A 110 -3.15 5.43 -12.81
CA LEU A 110 -3.98 5.47 -14.01
C LEU A 110 -5.44 5.87 -13.70
N ARG A 111 -5.92 5.57 -12.48
CA ARG A 111 -7.22 6.05 -12.00
C ARG A 111 -7.15 7.48 -11.51
N GLY A 112 -6.28 7.74 -10.53
CA GLY A 112 -6.28 9.00 -9.79
C GLY A 112 -5.75 10.18 -10.59
N ALA A 113 -4.71 9.98 -11.42
CA ALA A 113 -4.07 11.11 -12.10
C ALA A 113 -4.97 11.75 -13.18
N PRO A 114 -5.65 10.99 -14.06
CA PRO A 114 -6.60 11.59 -15.01
C PRO A 114 -7.79 12.24 -14.31
N ALA A 115 -8.36 11.60 -13.29
CA ALA A 115 -9.49 12.15 -12.54
C ALA A 115 -9.12 13.44 -11.81
N LEU A 116 -7.97 13.47 -11.11
CA LEU A 116 -7.47 14.68 -10.46
C LEU A 116 -7.17 15.81 -11.48
N ALA A 117 -6.66 15.46 -12.66
CA ALA A 117 -6.44 16.45 -13.72
C ALA A 117 -7.76 17.05 -14.23
N ILE A 118 -8.82 16.24 -14.33
CA ILE A 118 -10.17 16.70 -14.69
C ILE A 118 -10.70 17.63 -13.59
N ASP A 119 -10.67 17.22 -12.32
CA ASP A 119 -11.15 18.03 -11.19
C ASP A 119 -10.46 19.40 -11.12
N VAL A 120 -9.14 19.43 -11.33
CA VAL A 120 -8.38 20.69 -11.38
C VAL A 120 -8.78 21.54 -12.58
N ALA A 121 -8.99 20.92 -13.75
CA ALA A 121 -9.39 21.63 -14.97
C ALA A 121 -10.82 22.19 -14.87
N THR A 122 -11.72 21.51 -14.16
CA THR A 122 -13.12 21.95 -13.94
C THR A 122 -13.28 22.79 -12.67
N SER A 123 -12.23 22.94 -11.86
CA SER A 123 -12.26 23.59 -10.54
C SER A 123 -13.21 22.91 -9.53
N GLU A 124 -13.41 21.60 -9.67
CA GLU A 124 -14.22 20.77 -8.77
C GLU A 124 -13.37 20.24 -7.61
N TYR A 125 -13.15 21.10 -6.60
CA TYR A 125 -12.34 20.76 -5.43
C TYR A 125 -13.15 20.24 -4.23
N SER A 126 -14.47 20.15 -4.37
CA SER A 126 -15.37 19.87 -3.26
C SER A 126 -15.67 18.39 -3.10
N GLY A 127 -15.59 17.92 -1.87
CA GLY A 127 -16.16 16.64 -1.47
C GLY A 127 -15.20 15.46 -1.58
N VAL A 128 -15.81 14.28 -1.48
CA VAL A 128 -15.11 13.01 -1.34
C VAL A 128 -14.44 12.54 -2.63
N SER A 129 -14.95 12.93 -3.80
CA SER A 129 -14.38 12.57 -5.11
C SER A 129 -12.95 13.06 -5.24
N PHE A 130 -12.75 14.38 -5.09
CA PHE A 130 -11.43 15.01 -5.13
C PHE A 130 -10.46 14.39 -4.11
N GLY A 131 -10.93 14.19 -2.87
CA GLY A 131 -10.15 13.52 -1.83
C GLY A 131 -9.72 12.10 -2.22
N SER A 132 -10.61 11.35 -2.87
CA SER A 132 -10.29 10.02 -3.40
C SER A 132 -9.24 10.11 -4.52
N ASP A 133 -9.34 11.07 -5.43
CA ASP A 133 -8.41 11.19 -6.56
C ASP A 133 -7.00 11.54 -6.10
N VAL A 134 -6.88 12.48 -5.16
CA VAL A 134 -5.63 12.75 -4.44
C VAL A 134 -5.11 11.48 -3.77
N TRP A 135 -5.97 10.72 -3.10
CA TRP A 135 -5.59 9.48 -2.43
C TRP A 135 -4.97 8.47 -3.39
N PHE A 136 -5.59 8.22 -4.55
CA PHE A 136 -5.09 7.26 -5.53
C PHE A 136 -3.76 7.71 -6.14
N VAL A 137 -3.57 9.00 -6.40
CA VAL A 137 -2.29 9.54 -6.86
C VAL A 137 -1.20 9.32 -5.81
N LEU A 138 -1.46 9.68 -4.55
CA LEU A 138 -0.49 9.54 -3.46
C LEU A 138 -0.16 8.08 -3.16
N ALA A 139 -1.16 7.19 -3.17
CA ALA A 139 -0.97 5.75 -2.99
C ALA A 139 -0.08 5.17 -4.11
N GLY A 140 -0.34 5.57 -5.36
CA GLY A 140 0.45 5.17 -6.52
C GLY A 140 1.91 5.66 -6.45
N LEU A 141 2.12 6.96 -6.25
CA LEU A 141 3.46 7.53 -6.12
C LEU A 141 4.22 6.95 -4.93
N GLY A 142 3.56 6.85 -3.77
CA GLY A 142 4.15 6.27 -2.57
C GLY A 142 4.54 4.82 -2.76
N GLY A 143 3.71 4.00 -3.41
CA GLY A 143 4.04 2.62 -3.76
C GLY A 143 5.29 2.52 -4.65
N LEU A 144 5.41 3.38 -5.67
CA LEU A 144 6.59 3.43 -6.53
C LEU A 144 7.85 3.87 -5.78
N ILE A 145 7.74 4.90 -4.93
CA ILE A 145 8.85 5.38 -4.09
C ILE A 145 9.30 4.29 -3.13
N LEU A 146 8.36 3.64 -2.44
CA LEU A 146 8.63 2.54 -1.52
C LEU A 146 9.36 1.40 -2.23
N LEU A 147 8.91 1.00 -3.41
CA LEU A 147 9.56 -0.04 -4.21
C LEU A 147 10.96 0.35 -4.68
N ARG A 148 11.20 1.64 -5.00
CA ARG A 148 12.52 2.19 -5.36
C ARG A 148 13.47 2.17 -4.16
N LEU A 149 13.03 2.63 -2.99
CA LEU A 149 13.85 2.75 -1.77
C LEU A 149 14.23 1.39 -1.15
N THR A 150 13.48 0.34 -1.50
CA THR A 150 13.64 -0.99 -0.93
C THR A 150 14.21 -1.99 -1.92
N ARG A 151 14.73 -1.56 -3.09
CA ARG A 151 15.32 -2.47 -4.08
C ARG A 151 16.47 -3.24 -3.45
N VAL A 152 16.25 -4.52 -3.16
CA VAL A 152 17.31 -5.46 -2.84
C VAL A 152 17.91 -5.90 -4.17
N PRO A 153 19.23 -5.76 -4.39
CA PRO A 153 19.86 -6.34 -5.56
C PRO A 153 19.58 -7.84 -5.54
N VAL A 154 18.97 -8.34 -6.61
CA VAL A 154 18.83 -9.79 -6.81
C VAL A 154 20.25 -10.31 -7.02
N ARG A 155 20.81 -10.94 -5.98
CA ARG A 155 22.00 -11.77 -6.11
C ARG A 155 21.63 -13.11 -6.75
#